data_AF-A0A257XDQ7-F1
#
_entry.id   AF-A0A257XDQ7-F1
#
_cell.length_a   1.000
_cell.length_b   1.000
_cell.length_c   1.000
_cell.angle_alpha   90.00
_cell.angle_beta   90.00
_cell.angle_gamma   90.00
#
_symmetry.space_group_name_H-M   'P 1'
#
loop_
_entity.id
_entity.type
_entity.pdbx_description
1 polymer ?
#
loop_
_entity_poly.entity_id
_entity_poly.type
_entity_poly.pdbx_seq_one_letter_code
_entity_poly.pdbx_strand_id
1 'polypeptide(L)'
;LIGDYEFTSHPEDIELLGQMSSVAAAAFAPFVTAAGPTMFGFDDYTELSKPRDLEKIFETVEYAKWRSFRDSEDSRFVTLTLPRTLARLPYGENTKVVEEFDYEESPIVDNVPRAMDHNDYCWMNSSYVLGVRLTDAFAQHGWCTAIRGAEGGGKVENLPSHVFVSDDGDSDQQCPTEIGITDRREAELSKLGFLPLCHYKGTDYAVFFGAQTTQKPKKYDRPEATANAAISARLPYIMATSRFAHYLKIMGRDKVGSFMEASDCEAWLNRWIINYVNGNQDAGQDMKAKYPLAEAKVEVREIPGKPGSYNAVAWLRPWLQMEELTTSLRMVARIPASS
;
A
#
# COMPACT_ATOMS: atom_id res chain seq x y z
N LEU A 1 -7.87 -8.57 2.74
CA LEU A 1 -9.10 -8.68 1.92
C LEU A 1 -8.86 -7.88 0.65
N ILE A 2 -9.12 -8.44 -0.54
CA ILE A 2 -9.02 -7.70 -1.81
C ILE A 2 -10.44 -7.46 -2.30
N GLY A 3 -10.80 -6.21 -2.54
CA GLY A 3 -12.08 -5.80 -3.13
C GLY A 3 -11.86 -5.35 -4.56
N ASP A 4 -12.47 -6.06 -5.51
CA ASP A 4 -12.44 -5.68 -6.92
C ASP A 4 -13.55 -4.67 -7.23
N TYR A 5 -13.36 -3.47 -6.70
CA TYR A 5 -14.24 -2.32 -6.89
C TYR A 5 -13.39 -1.08 -7.13
N GLU A 6 -13.99 -0.09 -7.79
CA GLU A 6 -13.45 1.25 -7.95
C GLU A 6 -14.33 2.22 -7.17
N PHE A 7 -13.82 2.69 -6.03
CA PHE A 7 -14.56 3.60 -5.17
C PHE A 7 -14.48 5.04 -5.67
N THR A 8 -15.61 5.72 -5.65
CA THR A 8 -15.76 7.11 -6.06
C THR A 8 -15.94 8.03 -4.83
N SER A 9 -16.11 9.32 -5.08
CA SER A 9 -16.44 10.31 -4.05
C SER A 9 -17.93 10.30 -3.65
N HIS A 10 -18.74 9.44 -4.29
CA HIS A 10 -20.17 9.33 -4.02
C HIS A 10 -20.43 8.93 -2.55
N PRO A 11 -21.43 9.52 -1.87
CA PRO A 11 -21.68 9.25 -0.45
C PRO A 11 -21.90 7.76 -0.11
N GLU A 12 -22.55 7.00 -0.99
CA GLU A 12 -22.80 5.56 -0.80
C GLU A 12 -21.50 4.75 -0.83
N ASP A 13 -20.57 5.10 -1.73
CA ASP A 13 -19.26 4.46 -1.82
C ASP A 13 -18.44 4.72 -0.56
N ILE A 14 -18.46 5.96 -0.05
CA ILE A 14 -17.78 6.31 1.20
C ILE A 14 -18.43 5.62 2.41
N GLU A 15 -19.75 5.44 2.42
CA GLU A 15 -20.44 4.68 3.45
C GLU A 15 -20.03 3.20 3.41
N LEU A 16 -19.99 2.59 2.23
CA LEU A 16 -19.51 1.22 2.04
C LEU A 16 -18.05 1.07 2.50
N LEU A 17 -17.16 2.02 2.17
CA LEU A 17 -15.79 2.04 2.70
C LEU A 17 -15.77 2.11 4.22
N GLY A 18 -16.64 2.91 4.82
CA GLY A 18 -16.79 2.99 6.28
C GLY A 18 -17.22 1.66 6.90
N GLN A 19 -18.19 0.96 6.30
CA GLN A 19 -18.62 -0.34 6.79
C GLN A 19 -17.52 -1.40 6.62
N MET A 20 -16.88 -1.43 5.46
CA MET A 20 -15.78 -2.35 5.16
C MET A 20 -14.55 -2.10 6.03
N SER A 21 -14.25 -0.84 6.37
CA SER A 21 -13.15 -0.50 7.28
C SER A 21 -13.39 -1.05 8.68
N SER A 22 -14.62 -0.97 9.20
CA SER A 22 -14.97 -1.56 10.50
C SER A 22 -14.89 -3.09 10.49
N VAL A 23 -15.32 -3.75 9.41
CA VAL A 23 -15.14 -5.21 9.25
C VAL A 23 -13.65 -5.57 9.20
N ALA A 24 -12.86 -4.85 8.41
CA ALA A 24 -11.42 -5.06 8.27
C ALA A 24 -10.68 -4.84 9.61
N ALA A 25 -11.05 -3.80 10.36
CA ALA A 25 -10.50 -3.49 11.67
C ALA A 25 -10.84 -4.58 12.69
N ALA A 26 -12.11 -5.01 12.77
CA ALA A 26 -12.55 -6.06 13.69
C ALA A 26 -11.88 -7.41 13.41
N ALA A 27 -11.65 -7.73 12.13
CA ALA A 27 -10.99 -8.97 11.72
C ALA A 27 -9.45 -8.90 11.72
N PHE A 28 -8.86 -7.72 11.96
CA PHE A 28 -7.44 -7.46 11.71
C PHE A 28 -7.03 -7.94 10.31
N ALA A 29 -7.79 -7.56 9.29
CA ALA A 29 -7.59 -8.01 7.91
C ALA A 29 -7.75 -6.81 6.95
N PRO A 30 -6.67 -6.07 6.66
CA PRO A 30 -6.74 -4.87 5.82
C PRO A 30 -7.46 -5.10 4.49
N PHE A 31 -8.32 -4.17 4.13
CA PHE A 31 -9.09 -4.13 2.90
C PHE A 31 -8.34 -3.30 1.86
N VAL A 32 -7.90 -3.97 0.80
CA VAL A 32 -7.20 -3.37 -0.35
C VAL A 32 -8.18 -3.36 -1.51
N THR A 33 -8.37 -2.20 -2.11
CA THR A 33 -9.26 -1.99 -3.27
C THR A 33 -8.74 -0.81 -4.09
N ALA A 34 -9.47 -0.34 -5.11
CA ALA A 34 -9.02 0.78 -5.94
C ALA A 34 -9.87 2.04 -5.74
N ALA A 35 -9.25 3.18 -5.99
CA ALA A 35 -9.99 4.41 -6.30
C ALA A 35 -10.35 4.40 -7.80
N GLY A 36 -11.51 4.94 -8.15
CA GLY A 36 -11.85 5.27 -9.54
C GLY A 36 -11.44 6.72 -9.90
N PRO A 37 -11.41 7.09 -11.20
CA PRO A 37 -11.04 8.44 -11.63
C PRO A 37 -11.99 9.52 -11.08
N THR A 38 -13.28 9.19 -10.95
CA THR A 38 -14.32 10.07 -10.39
C THR A 38 -14.11 10.41 -8.91
N MET A 39 -13.26 9.66 -8.19
CA MET A 39 -12.79 10.03 -6.85
C MET A 39 -12.05 11.36 -6.83
N PHE A 40 -11.49 11.78 -7.97
CA PHE A 40 -10.80 13.05 -8.14
C PHE A 40 -11.63 14.05 -8.97
N GLY A 41 -12.87 13.70 -9.32
CA GLY A 41 -13.70 14.46 -10.25
C GLY A 41 -13.25 14.38 -11.70
N PHE A 42 -12.52 13.33 -12.08
CA PHE A 42 -12.10 13.07 -13.46
C PHE A 42 -13.07 12.08 -14.12
N ASP A 43 -13.18 12.18 -15.45
CA ASP A 43 -13.83 11.14 -16.24
C ASP A 43 -12.88 9.93 -16.45
N ASP A 44 -11.57 10.20 -16.53
CA ASP A 44 -10.54 9.19 -16.78
C ASP A 44 -9.19 9.53 -16.11
N TYR A 45 -8.36 8.52 -15.83
CA TYR A 45 -7.06 8.71 -15.18
C TYR A 45 -6.02 9.46 -16.02
N THR A 46 -6.17 9.53 -17.34
CA THR A 46 -5.35 10.36 -18.22
C THR A 46 -5.39 11.85 -17.83
N GLU A 47 -6.44 12.27 -17.11
CA GLU A 47 -6.60 13.64 -16.61
C GLU A 47 -5.77 13.98 -15.37
N LEU A 48 -5.15 12.98 -14.71
CA LEU A 48 -4.37 13.17 -13.48
C LEU A 48 -3.23 14.19 -13.62
N SER A 49 -2.75 14.40 -14.84
CA SER A 49 -1.72 15.41 -15.14
C SER A 49 -2.26 16.85 -15.09
N LYS A 50 -3.56 17.09 -15.33
CA LYS A 50 -4.17 18.41 -15.53
C LYS A 50 -4.20 19.30 -14.26
N PRO A 51 -4.65 18.83 -13.07
CA PRO A 51 -4.82 19.72 -11.93
C PRO A 51 -3.49 20.13 -11.32
N ARG A 52 -3.22 21.42 -11.15
CA ARG A 52 -1.92 21.86 -10.58
C ARG A 52 -1.63 21.28 -9.19
N ASP A 53 -2.67 21.12 -8.38
CA ASP A 53 -2.64 20.73 -6.97
C ASP A 53 -3.82 19.81 -6.69
N LEU A 54 -3.53 18.54 -6.39
CA LEU A 54 -4.56 17.53 -6.10
C LEU A 54 -5.21 17.73 -4.72
N GLU A 55 -4.50 18.35 -3.77
CA GLU A 55 -5.02 18.50 -2.41
C GLU A 55 -6.26 19.40 -2.38
N LYS A 56 -6.26 20.45 -3.21
CA LYS A 56 -7.39 21.39 -3.35
C LYS A 56 -8.68 20.74 -3.81
N ILE A 57 -8.62 19.65 -4.58
CA ILE A 57 -9.81 18.90 -4.99
C ILE A 57 -10.56 18.42 -3.74
N PHE A 58 -9.81 17.86 -2.79
CA PHE A 58 -10.36 17.29 -1.56
C PHE A 58 -10.62 18.32 -0.45
N GLU A 59 -10.50 19.62 -0.71
CA GLU A 59 -10.87 20.69 0.23
C GLU A 59 -12.31 21.16 0.05
N THR A 60 -12.94 20.88 -1.10
CA THR A 60 -14.32 21.34 -1.39
C THR A 60 -15.35 20.67 -0.49
N VAL A 61 -16.55 21.25 -0.39
CA VAL A 61 -17.62 20.74 0.49
C VAL A 61 -18.08 19.33 0.07
N GLU A 62 -18.02 19.01 -1.22
CA GLU A 62 -18.42 17.71 -1.77
C GLU A 62 -17.64 16.55 -1.13
N TYR A 63 -16.36 16.75 -0.81
CA TYR A 63 -15.50 15.74 -0.18
C TYR A 63 -15.59 15.71 1.35
N ALA A 64 -16.60 16.34 1.97
CA ALA A 64 -16.75 16.35 3.43
C ALA A 64 -16.85 14.93 4.02
N LYS A 65 -17.56 14.03 3.34
CA LYS A 65 -17.68 12.62 3.75
C LYS A 65 -16.35 11.88 3.64
N TRP A 66 -15.60 12.08 2.55
CA TRP A 66 -14.26 11.51 2.40
C TRP A 66 -13.32 11.97 3.52
N ARG A 67 -13.26 13.27 3.81
CA ARG A 67 -12.44 13.80 4.91
C ARG A 67 -12.84 13.18 6.25
N SER A 68 -14.12 13.11 6.55
CA SER A 68 -14.63 12.47 7.77
C SER A 68 -14.27 10.99 7.85
N PHE A 69 -14.28 10.25 6.73
CA PHE A 69 -13.84 8.86 6.68
C PHE A 69 -12.33 8.75 6.97
N ARG A 70 -11.50 9.59 6.37
CA ARG A 70 -10.05 9.60 6.61
C ARG A 70 -9.67 9.95 8.05
N ASP A 71 -10.49 10.74 8.73
CA ASP A 71 -10.29 11.10 10.15
C ASP A 71 -10.71 9.98 11.12
N SER A 72 -11.40 8.95 10.64
CA SER A 72 -11.77 7.77 11.44
C SER A 72 -10.57 6.89 11.80
N GLU A 73 -10.68 6.12 12.88
CA GLU A 73 -9.62 5.19 13.29
C GLU A 73 -9.57 3.94 12.41
N ASP A 74 -10.73 3.48 11.93
CA ASP A 74 -10.83 2.25 11.15
C ASP A 74 -10.34 2.41 9.71
N SER A 75 -10.31 3.64 9.16
CA SER A 75 -9.81 3.90 7.78
C SER A 75 -8.35 3.48 7.57
N ARG A 76 -7.57 3.28 8.64
CA ARG A 76 -6.20 2.72 8.54
C ARG A 76 -6.16 1.27 8.08
N PHE A 77 -7.29 0.57 8.12
CA PHE A 77 -7.43 -0.77 7.56
C PHE A 77 -7.85 -0.76 6.10
N VAL A 78 -7.97 0.41 5.45
CA VAL A 78 -8.32 0.53 4.04
C VAL A 78 -7.16 1.16 3.26
N THR A 79 -6.83 0.55 2.13
CA THR A 79 -5.86 1.07 1.15
C THR A 79 -6.51 1.12 -0.22
N LEU A 80 -6.45 2.29 -0.86
CA LEU A 80 -6.96 2.51 -2.22
C LEU A 80 -5.78 2.63 -3.20
N THR A 81 -5.64 1.66 -4.09
CA THR A 81 -4.63 1.67 -5.14
C THR A 81 -5.12 2.43 -6.38
N LEU A 82 -4.19 2.99 -7.15
CA LEU A 82 -4.47 3.61 -8.46
C LEU A 82 -3.18 3.76 -9.28
N PRO A 83 -3.26 3.98 -10.60
CA PRO A 83 -4.44 3.78 -11.44
C PRO A 83 -4.65 2.28 -11.71
N ARG A 84 -5.50 1.90 -12.67
CA ARG A 84 -5.56 0.53 -13.20
C ARG A 84 -4.29 0.20 -13.97
N THR A 85 -4.10 -1.09 -14.27
CA THR A 85 -2.98 -1.58 -15.07
C THR A 85 -3.47 -2.53 -16.16
N LEU A 86 -2.70 -2.71 -17.23
CA LEU A 86 -3.06 -3.62 -18.31
C LEU A 86 -3.14 -5.07 -17.81
N ALA A 87 -4.26 -5.73 -18.07
CA ALA A 87 -4.48 -7.13 -17.74
C ALA A 87 -3.81 -8.07 -18.75
N ARG A 88 -3.77 -7.65 -20.02
CA ARG A 88 -3.23 -8.40 -21.14
C ARG A 88 -2.77 -7.48 -22.25
N LEU A 89 -1.96 -8.02 -23.15
CA LEU A 89 -1.68 -7.39 -24.43
C LEU A 89 -2.92 -7.46 -25.36
N PRO A 90 -3.13 -6.46 -26.22
CA PRO A 90 -4.06 -6.57 -27.33
C PRO A 90 -3.72 -7.76 -28.24
N TYR A 91 -4.73 -8.41 -28.80
CA TYR A 91 -4.54 -9.48 -29.78
C TYR A 91 -4.08 -8.93 -31.12
N GLY A 92 -3.19 -9.65 -31.79
CA GLY A 92 -2.63 -9.25 -33.07
C GLY A 92 -1.43 -10.11 -33.47
N GLU A 93 -1.07 -10.09 -34.75
CA GLU A 93 0.04 -10.88 -35.31
C GLU A 93 1.38 -10.53 -34.65
N ASN A 94 1.59 -9.25 -34.35
CA ASN A 94 2.83 -8.73 -33.74
C ASN A 94 2.83 -8.75 -32.20
N THR A 95 1.71 -9.13 -31.57
CA THR A 95 1.54 -9.11 -30.12
C THR A 95 1.16 -10.49 -29.59
N LYS A 96 -0.14 -10.76 -29.42
CA LYS A 96 -0.68 -12.03 -28.96
C LYS A 96 -1.60 -12.59 -30.03
N VAL A 97 -1.12 -13.60 -30.76
CA VAL A 97 -1.84 -14.23 -31.86
C VAL A 97 -3.05 -15.03 -31.35
N VAL A 98 -4.16 -14.97 -32.09
CA VAL A 98 -5.33 -15.86 -31.93
C VAL A 98 -5.15 -17.03 -32.90
N GLU A 99 -5.31 -18.27 -32.43
CA GLU A 99 -5.03 -19.46 -33.26
C GLU A 99 -6.15 -19.76 -34.27
N GLU A 100 -7.39 -19.37 -33.97
CA GLU A 100 -8.58 -19.75 -34.73
C GLU A 100 -8.80 -18.93 -36.00
N PHE A 101 -8.43 -17.65 -35.99
CA PHE A 101 -8.59 -16.73 -37.12
C PHE A 101 -7.68 -15.52 -37.00
N ASP A 102 -7.37 -14.90 -38.14
CA ASP A 102 -6.58 -13.67 -38.20
C ASP A 102 -7.38 -12.53 -37.55
N TYR A 103 -6.95 -12.11 -36.37
CA TYR A 103 -7.61 -11.07 -35.57
C TYR A 103 -6.62 -10.00 -35.14
N GLU A 104 -6.98 -8.75 -35.43
CA GLU A 104 -6.24 -7.56 -35.01
C GLU A 104 -7.15 -6.71 -34.12
N GLU A 105 -6.78 -6.60 -32.85
CA GLU A 105 -7.49 -5.76 -31.88
C GLU A 105 -6.98 -4.31 -31.94
N SER A 106 -5.67 -4.14 -32.14
CA SER A 106 -5.06 -2.81 -32.31
C SER A 106 -5.24 -2.33 -33.76
N PRO A 107 -5.55 -1.04 -33.99
CA PRO A 107 -5.67 -0.51 -35.34
C PRO A 107 -4.35 -0.61 -36.11
N ILE A 108 -4.42 -1.12 -37.35
CA ILE A 108 -3.29 -1.18 -38.28
C ILE A 108 -3.56 -0.23 -39.45
N VAL A 109 -2.59 0.64 -39.74
CA VAL A 109 -2.61 1.51 -40.93
C VAL A 109 -1.31 1.27 -41.70
N ASP A 110 -1.41 0.95 -42.99
CA ASP A 110 -0.26 0.64 -43.86
C ASP A 110 0.68 -0.46 -43.32
N ASN A 111 0.10 -1.52 -42.71
CA ASN A 111 0.83 -2.60 -42.02
C ASN A 111 1.66 -2.15 -40.82
N VAL A 112 1.34 -0.99 -40.24
CA VAL A 112 2.00 -0.47 -39.04
C VAL A 112 0.98 -0.41 -37.88
N PRO A 113 1.28 -1.04 -36.71
CA PRO A 113 0.45 -0.93 -35.53
C PRO A 113 0.36 0.52 -35.04
N ARG A 114 -0.86 0.98 -34.77
CA ARG A 114 -1.15 2.32 -34.23
C ARG A 114 -1.55 2.23 -32.76
N ALA A 115 -1.59 3.38 -32.11
CA ALA A 115 -2.10 3.49 -30.75
C ALA A 115 -3.58 3.07 -30.74
N MET A 116 -3.94 2.21 -29.80
CA MET A 116 -5.33 1.88 -29.50
C MET A 116 -5.92 2.96 -28.56
N ASP A 117 -7.24 3.20 -28.62
CA ASP A 117 -7.87 4.11 -27.67
C ASP A 117 -7.70 3.59 -26.24
N HIS A 118 -7.59 4.50 -25.29
CA HIS A 118 -7.43 4.16 -23.88
C HIS A 118 -8.51 3.21 -23.37
N ASN A 119 -9.76 3.41 -23.77
CA ASN A 119 -10.89 2.62 -23.28
C ASN A 119 -11.00 1.24 -23.94
N ASP A 120 -10.31 1.03 -25.05
CA ASP A 120 -10.29 -0.25 -25.76
C ASP A 120 -9.30 -1.24 -25.09
N TYR A 121 -8.39 -0.74 -24.25
CA TYR A 121 -7.48 -1.62 -23.50
C TYR A 121 -8.21 -2.38 -22.39
N CYS A 122 -7.80 -3.63 -22.20
CA CYS A 122 -8.28 -4.45 -21.10
C CYS A 122 -7.55 -4.07 -19.80
N TRP A 123 -8.10 -3.10 -19.08
CA TRP A 123 -7.62 -2.65 -17.78
C TRP A 123 -8.07 -3.60 -16.65
N MET A 124 -7.18 -3.84 -15.69
CA MET A 124 -7.49 -4.53 -14.43
C MET A 124 -7.22 -3.65 -13.22
N ASN A 125 -7.95 -3.94 -12.16
CA ASN A 125 -7.82 -3.30 -10.86
C ASN A 125 -6.41 -3.52 -10.27
N SER A 126 -5.72 -2.43 -9.92
CA SER A 126 -4.37 -2.49 -9.33
C SER A 126 -4.33 -3.07 -7.92
N SER A 127 -5.49 -3.27 -7.28
CA SER A 127 -5.59 -3.93 -5.98
C SER A 127 -5.11 -5.38 -6.05
N TYR A 128 -5.33 -6.07 -7.17
CA TYR A 128 -4.77 -7.41 -7.43
C TYR A 128 -3.26 -7.38 -7.55
N VAL A 129 -2.69 -6.34 -8.16
CA VAL A 129 -1.24 -6.18 -8.28
C VAL A 129 -0.59 -6.08 -6.90
N LEU A 130 -1.17 -5.26 -6.00
CA LEU A 130 -0.72 -5.20 -4.62
C LEU A 130 -0.94 -6.54 -3.89
N GLY A 131 -2.05 -7.22 -4.17
CA GLY A 131 -2.35 -8.57 -3.69
C GLY A 131 -1.24 -9.58 -4.00
N VAL A 132 -0.71 -9.55 -5.22
CA VAL A 132 0.43 -10.38 -5.63
C VAL A 132 1.66 -10.02 -4.80
N ARG A 133 1.98 -8.73 -4.61
CA ARG A 133 3.13 -8.31 -3.78
C ARG A 133 2.99 -8.74 -2.31
N LEU A 134 1.79 -8.64 -1.73
CA LEU A 134 1.49 -9.11 -0.37
C LEU A 134 1.72 -10.63 -0.25
N THR A 135 1.28 -11.38 -1.25
CA THR A 135 1.43 -12.85 -1.29
C THR A 135 2.89 -13.26 -1.45
N ASP A 136 3.63 -12.57 -2.32
CA ASP A 136 5.05 -12.78 -2.55
C ASP A 136 5.88 -12.50 -1.29
N ALA A 137 5.65 -11.36 -0.64
CA ALA A 137 6.29 -11.01 0.62
C ALA A 137 6.02 -12.06 1.71
N PHE A 138 4.78 -12.54 1.81
CA PHE A 138 4.43 -13.60 2.75
C PHE A 138 5.14 -14.92 2.42
N ALA A 139 5.20 -15.31 1.14
CA ALA A 139 5.85 -16.54 0.70
C ALA A 139 7.37 -16.51 0.99
N GLN A 140 8.03 -15.37 0.79
CA GLN A 140 9.48 -15.23 0.98
C GLN A 140 9.89 -15.03 2.44
N HIS A 141 9.11 -14.25 3.22
CA HIS A 141 9.53 -13.81 4.55
C HIS A 141 8.60 -14.25 5.69
N GLY A 142 7.42 -14.80 5.38
CA GLY A 142 6.37 -15.10 6.36
C GLY A 142 5.59 -13.86 6.85
N TRP A 143 5.88 -12.69 6.29
CA TRP A 143 5.32 -11.40 6.66
C TRP A 143 5.04 -10.53 5.44
N CYS A 144 3.95 -9.76 5.48
CA CYS A 144 3.58 -8.83 4.42
C CYS A 144 4.13 -7.41 4.67
N THR A 145 5.41 -7.29 5.04
CA THR A 145 6.05 -6.01 5.39
C THR A 145 6.95 -5.46 4.28
N ALA A 146 7.49 -6.33 3.43
CA ALA A 146 8.33 -5.99 2.28
C ALA A 146 7.49 -5.87 1.00
N ILE A 147 6.71 -4.79 0.90
CA ILE A 147 5.71 -4.60 -0.16
C ILE A 147 5.80 -3.22 -0.84
N ARG A 148 6.87 -2.47 -0.60
CA ARG A 148 7.02 -1.10 -1.10
C ARG A 148 8.45 -0.75 -1.48
N GLY A 149 8.62 0.26 -2.32
CA GLY A 149 9.92 0.68 -2.87
C GLY A 149 10.45 -0.30 -3.92
N ALA A 150 11.30 0.21 -4.80
CA ALA A 150 11.84 -0.56 -5.93
C ALA A 150 12.67 -1.77 -5.46
N GLU A 151 13.47 -1.59 -4.41
CA GLU A 151 14.28 -2.65 -3.80
C GLU A 151 13.58 -3.29 -2.58
N GLY A 152 12.51 -2.67 -2.07
CA GLY A 152 11.81 -3.05 -0.84
C GLY A 152 10.65 -4.04 -1.01
N GLY A 153 10.53 -4.66 -2.19
CA GLY A 153 9.46 -5.63 -2.52
C GLY A 153 8.21 -5.01 -3.16
N GLY A 154 8.21 -3.70 -3.41
CA GLY A 154 7.10 -3.00 -4.10
C GLY A 154 7.15 -3.05 -5.62
N LYS A 155 8.21 -3.61 -6.21
CA LYS A 155 8.39 -3.72 -7.66
C LYS A 155 7.50 -4.83 -8.24
N VAL A 156 6.78 -4.46 -9.28
CA VAL A 156 5.90 -5.32 -10.08
C VAL A 156 6.52 -5.44 -11.45
N GLU A 157 7.02 -6.62 -11.77
CA GLU A 157 7.74 -6.90 -13.02
C GLU A 157 6.84 -7.56 -14.06
N ASN A 158 7.26 -7.54 -15.32
CA ASN A 158 6.60 -8.23 -16.42
C ASN A 158 5.14 -7.79 -16.63
N LEU A 159 4.89 -6.48 -16.56
CA LEU A 159 3.61 -5.92 -16.95
C LEU A 159 3.45 -5.95 -18.48
N PRO A 160 2.22 -6.14 -19.00
CA PRO A 160 1.98 -6.08 -20.43
C PRO A 160 2.48 -4.76 -21.03
N SER A 161 3.31 -4.86 -22.06
CA SER A 161 3.91 -3.73 -22.78
C SER A 161 3.52 -3.78 -24.25
N HIS A 162 2.56 -2.93 -24.65
CA HIS A 162 2.13 -2.82 -26.04
C HIS A 162 2.95 -1.74 -26.74
N VAL A 163 3.67 -2.12 -27.80
CA VAL A 163 4.50 -1.21 -28.61
C VAL A 163 3.80 -0.94 -29.93
N PHE A 164 3.71 0.33 -30.30
CA PHE A 164 3.09 0.79 -31.54
C PHE A 164 3.94 1.89 -32.18
N VAL A 165 3.57 2.33 -33.39
CA VAL A 165 4.22 3.45 -34.06
C VAL A 165 3.35 4.70 -33.93
N SER A 166 3.92 5.72 -33.33
CA SER A 166 3.29 7.03 -33.14
C SER A 166 3.05 7.75 -34.47
N ASP A 167 2.29 8.85 -34.43
CA ASP A 167 2.02 9.67 -35.62
C ASP A 167 3.29 10.29 -36.20
N ASP A 168 4.31 10.52 -35.38
CA ASP A 168 5.63 11.02 -35.77
C ASP A 168 6.52 9.95 -36.43
N GLY A 169 6.07 8.69 -36.48
CA GLY A 169 6.77 7.57 -37.10
C GLY A 169 7.76 6.84 -36.17
N ASP A 170 7.93 7.32 -34.94
CA ASP A 170 8.77 6.68 -33.92
C ASP A 170 7.99 5.58 -33.19
N SER A 171 8.70 4.51 -32.80
CA SER A 171 8.14 3.48 -31.92
C SER A 171 7.91 4.04 -30.52
N ASP A 172 6.70 3.84 -30.00
CA ASP A 172 6.31 4.24 -28.66
C ASP A 172 5.71 3.04 -27.91
N GLN A 173 5.72 3.11 -26.59
CA GLN A 173 5.22 2.08 -25.70
C GLN A 173 4.03 2.61 -24.92
N GLN A 174 2.90 1.90 -24.98
CA GLN A 174 1.78 2.15 -24.11
C GLN A 174 2.21 1.96 -22.64
N CYS A 175 1.89 2.95 -21.80
CA CYS A 175 2.14 2.84 -20.37
C CYS A 175 1.33 1.64 -19.81
N PRO A 176 1.97 0.67 -19.12
CA PRO A 176 1.28 -0.46 -18.52
C PRO A 176 0.32 -0.09 -17.38
N THR A 177 0.46 1.12 -16.84
CA THR A 177 -0.53 1.79 -15.98
C THR A 177 -1.24 2.86 -16.80
N GLU A 178 -2.48 3.19 -16.49
CA GLU A 178 -3.28 4.15 -17.30
C GLU A 178 -2.57 5.50 -17.55
N ILE A 179 -1.72 5.93 -16.62
CA ILE A 179 -0.90 7.11 -16.77
C ILE A 179 0.43 6.94 -16.04
N GLY A 180 1.50 7.53 -16.59
CA GLY A 180 2.77 7.67 -15.88
C GLY A 180 2.65 8.68 -14.73
N ILE A 181 2.92 8.23 -13.51
CA ILE A 181 2.91 9.08 -12.30
C ILE A 181 4.33 9.55 -11.99
N THR A 182 4.52 10.86 -11.92
CA THR A 182 5.81 11.48 -11.51
C THR A 182 5.98 11.46 -10.00
N ASP A 183 7.21 11.54 -9.50
CA ASP A 183 7.53 11.56 -8.06
C ASP A 183 6.73 12.63 -7.29
N ARG A 184 6.54 13.82 -7.88
CA ARG A 184 5.72 14.88 -7.28
C ARG A 184 4.27 14.42 -7.08
N ARG A 185 3.70 13.76 -8.09
CA ARG A 185 2.31 13.26 -8.05
C ARG A 185 2.17 12.09 -7.11
N GLU A 186 3.16 11.20 -7.07
CA GLU A 186 3.23 10.10 -6.10
C GLU A 186 3.11 10.66 -4.67
N ALA A 187 3.93 11.67 -4.34
CA ALA A 187 3.92 12.27 -3.01
C ALA A 187 2.59 12.97 -2.68
N GLU A 188 2.00 13.70 -3.64
CA GLU A 188 0.68 14.33 -3.50
C GLU A 188 -0.42 13.28 -3.21
N LEU A 189 -0.44 12.19 -3.99
CA LEU A 189 -1.41 11.09 -3.83
C LEU A 189 -1.22 10.33 -2.51
N SER A 190 0.02 10.03 -2.15
CA SER A 190 0.38 9.40 -0.88
C SER A 190 -0.08 10.25 0.31
N LYS A 191 0.11 11.57 0.27
CA LYS A 191 -0.40 12.50 1.31
C LYS A 191 -1.94 12.49 1.40
N LEU A 192 -2.61 12.25 0.28
CA LEU A 192 -4.06 12.12 0.19
C LEU A 192 -4.60 10.74 0.60
N GLY A 193 -3.72 9.81 1.00
CA GLY A 193 -4.10 8.49 1.51
C GLY A 193 -4.38 7.46 0.40
N PHE A 194 -3.87 7.72 -0.80
CA PHE A 194 -3.89 6.78 -1.91
C PHE A 194 -2.55 6.08 -2.06
N LEU A 195 -2.56 4.90 -2.68
CA LEU A 195 -1.37 4.12 -2.97
C LEU A 195 -1.14 4.02 -4.48
N PRO A 196 -0.36 4.94 -5.07
CA PRO A 196 -0.09 4.93 -6.50
C PRO A 196 0.86 3.79 -6.92
N LEU A 197 0.54 3.17 -8.06
CA LEU A 197 1.43 2.29 -8.81
C LEU A 197 2.14 3.11 -9.88
N CYS A 198 3.44 3.34 -9.70
CA CYS A 198 4.22 4.21 -10.58
C CYS A 198 5.01 3.39 -11.60
N HIS A 199 4.66 3.52 -12.88
CA HIS A 199 5.40 2.91 -13.99
C HIS A 199 6.75 3.59 -14.23
N TYR A 200 7.80 2.80 -14.48
CA TYR A 200 9.09 3.31 -14.91
C TYR A 200 9.11 3.44 -16.43
N LYS A 201 9.29 4.68 -16.91
CA LYS A 201 9.26 4.97 -18.35
C LYS A 201 10.28 4.11 -19.13
N GLY A 202 9.81 3.49 -20.20
CA GLY A 202 10.63 2.64 -21.09
C GLY A 202 10.97 1.26 -20.53
N THR A 203 10.31 0.84 -19.44
CA THR A 203 10.44 -0.51 -18.90
C THR A 203 9.08 -1.21 -18.84
N ASP A 204 9.08 -2.47 -18.47
CA ASP A 204 7.91 -3.32 -18.27
C ASP A 204 7.53 -3.47 -16.79
N TYR A 205 8.02 -2.59 -15.92
CA TYR A 205 7.78 -2.68 -14.48
C TYR A 205 7.23 -1.39 -13.88
N ALA A 206 6.48 -1.56 -12.80
CA ALA A 206 5.97 -0.46 -11.97
C ALA A 206 6.30 -0.72 -10.50
N VAL A 207 6.19 0.32 -9.67
CA VAL A 207 6.57 0.25 -8.26
C VAL A 207 5.53 0.94 -7.39
N PHE A 208 5.13 0.28 -6.32
CA PHE A 208 4.48 0.94 -5.17
C PHE A 208 5.56 1.55 -4.29
N PHE A 209 5.81 2.86 -4.39
CA PHE A 209 6.84 3.51 -3.56
C PHE A 209 6.39 3.76 -2.14
N GLY A 210 5.17 4.29 -1.97
CA GLY A 210 4.50 4.44 -0.70
C GLY A 210 3.90 3.13 -0.18
N ALA A 211 3.22 3.24 0.95
CA ALA A 211 2.29 2.21 1.43
C ALA A 211 1.27 2.85 2.39
N GLN A 212 0.77 4.02 2.00
CA GLN A 212 -0.18 4.77 2.81
C GLN A 212 -1.54 4.07 2.83
N THR A 213 -2.20 4.14 3.97
CA THR A 213 -3.61 3.79 4.10
C THR A 213 -4.45 5.05 3.88
N THR A 214 -5.76 4.90 3.79
CA THR A 214 -6.64 6.07 3.65
C THR A 214 -6.65 6.98 4.87
N GLN A 215 -6.22 6.49 6.04
CA GLN A 215 -6.21 7.29 7.26
C GLN A 215 -5.34 8.55 7.11
N LYS A 216 -5.86 9.69 7.57
CA LYS A 216 -5.07 10.90 7.77
C LYS A 216 -4.44 10.85 9.17
N PRO A 217 -3.12 10.67 9.30
CA PRO A 217 -2.48 10.59 10.61
C PRO A 217 -2.63 11.92 11.36
N LYS A 218 -3.10 11.84 12.62
CA LYS A 218 -3.26 13.00 13.50
C LYS A 218 -1.89 13.59 13.87
N LYS A 219 -1.82 14.92 13.92
CA LYS A 219 -0.66 15.64 14.47
C LYS A 219 -0.94 15.95 15.94
N TYR A 220 0.05 15.68 16.77
CA TYR A 220 0.01 15.94 18.21
C TYR A 220 1.15 16.88 18.59
N ASP A 221 1.01 17.55 19.74
CA ASP A 221 2.06 18.45 20.26
C ASP A 221 3.36 17.71 20.56
N ARG A 222 3.25 16.44 20.96
CA ARG A 222 4.41 15.58 21.23
C ARG A 222 4.91 14.93 19.93
N PRO A 223 6.20 15.08 19.56
CA PRO A 223 6.75 14.46 18.36
C PRO A 223 6.58 12.93 18.33
N GLU A 224 6.75 12.27 19.47
CA GLU A 224 6.60 10.81 19.60
C GLU A 224 5.17 10.34 19.28
N ALA A 225 4.15 11.07 19.76
CA ALA A 225 2.75 10.74 19.47
C ALA A 225 2.43 10.94 17.99
N THR A 226 2.98 11.98 17.36
CA THR A 226 2.88 12.20 15.92
C THR A 226 3.56 11.09 15.11
N ALA A 227 4.74 10.63 15.55
CA ALA A 227 5.44 9.52 14.91
C ALA A 227 4.63 8.22 14.98
N ASN A 228 4.05 7.91 16.14
CA ASN A 228 3.21 6.72 16.32
C ASN A 228 1.95 6.75 15.45
N ALA A 229 1.31 7.92 15.31
CA ALA A 229 0.16 8.09 14.43
C ALA A 229 0.53 7.90 12.96
N ALA A 230 1.69 8.42 12.52
CA ALA A 230 2.17 8.25 11.15
C ALA A 230 2.51 6.79 10.81
N ILE A 231 3.12 6.04 11.75
CA ILE A 231 3.38 4.61 11.59
C ILE A 231 2.06 3.83 11.48
N SER A 232 1.07 4.18 12.31
CA SER A 232 -0.23 3.48 12.34
C SER A 232 -1.09 3.72 11.08
N ALA A 233 -0.74 4.72 10.26
CA ALA A 233 -1.44 5.00 9.00
C ALA A 233 -0.79 4.33 7.78
N ARG A 234 0.16 3.39 7.96
CA ARG A 234 0.86 2.71 6.87
C ARG A 234 0.59 1.22 6.86
N LEU A 235 0.30 0.70 5.67
CA LEU A 235 -0.10 -0.68 5.43
C LEU A 235 0.91 -1.73 5.94
N PRO A 236 2.24 -1.60 5.75
CA PRO A 236 3.19 -2.64 6.15
C PRO A 236 3.15 -2.89 7.68
N TYR A 237 2.99 -1.84 8.46
CA TYR A 237 2.93 -1.93 9.92
C TYR A 237 1.56 -2.43 10.40
N ILE A 238 0.48 -2.06 9.71
CA ILE A 238 -0.85 -2.62 9.97
C ILE A 238 -0.89 -4.11 9.62
N MET A 239 -0.26 -4.54 8.53
CA MET A 239 -0.14 -5.96 8.17
C MET A 239 0.63 -6.75 9.23
N ALA A 240 1.77 -6.22 9.70
CA ALA A 240 2.53 -6.84 10.79
C ALA A 240 1.70 -6.96 12.07
N THR A 241 1.09 -5.86 12.51
CA THR A 241 0.25 -5.81 13.72
C THR A 241 -0.94 -6.76 13.61
N SER A 242 -1.58 -6.83 12.45
CA SER A 242 -2.69 -7.73 12.16
C SER A 242 -2.30 -9.19 12.32
N ARG A 243 -1.13 -9.57 11.79
CA ARG A 243 -0.62 -10.94 11.91
C ARG A 243 -0.29 -11.31 13.36
N PHE A 244 0.28 -10.38 14.14
CA PHE A 244 0.47 -10.59 15.58
C PHE A 244 -0.84 -10.73 16.33
N ALA A 245 -1.87 -9.94 16.00
CA ALA A 245 -3.19 -10.08 16.58
C ALA A 245 -3.81 -11.47 16.28
N HIS A 246 -3.64 -11.99 15.06
CA HIS A 246 -4.05 -13.34 14.71
C HIS A 246 -3.35 -14.41 15.55
N TYR A 247 -2.02 -14.31 15.70
CA TYR A 247 -1.28 -15.24 16.55
C TYR A 247 -1.74 -15.20 18.00
N LEU A 248 -1.82 -14.00 18.59
CA LEU A 248 -2.26 -13.82 19.97
C LEU A 248 -3.67 -14.36 20.20
N LYS A 249 -4.58 -14.17 19.24
CA LYS A 249 -5.94 -14.70 19.33
C LYS A 249 -5.98 -16.22 19.41
N ILE A 250 -5.22 -16.91 18.56
CA ILE A 250 -5.17 -18.38 18.53
C ILE A 250 -4.42 -18.91 19.76
N MET A 251 -3.25 -18.37 20.06
CA MET A 251 -2.46 -18.77 21.23
C MET A 251 -3.20 -18.58 22.54
N GLY A 252 -3.85 -17.42 22.71
CA GLY A 252 -4.64 -17.11 23.90
C GLY A 252 -5.80 -18.08 24.05
N ARG A 253 -6.53 -18.38 22.96
CA ARG A 253 -7.62 -19.37 22.94
C ARG A 253 -7.14 -20.74 23.40
N ASP A 254 -6.02 -21.21 22.86
CA ASP A 254 -5.51 -22.56 23.15
C ASP A 254 -4.92 -22.66 24.58
N LYS A 255 -4.63 -21.52 25.23
CA LYS A 255 -4.19 -21.45 26.64
C LYS A 255 -5.32 -21.29 27.66
N VAL A 256 -6.56 -21.04 27.25
CA VAL A 256 -7.69 -20.94 28.17
C VAL A 256 -7.85 -22.26 28.94
N GLY A 257 -7.93 -22.16 30.28
CA GLY A 257 -8.06 -23.31 31.18
C GLY A 257 -6.74 -23.84 31.75
N SER A 258 -5.60 -23.29 31.32
CA SER A 258 -4.30 -23.59 31.93
C SER A 258 -4.10 -22.85 33.26
N PHE A 259 -3.32 -23.45 34.18
CA PHE A 259 -2.95 -22.82 35.46
C PHE A 259 -1.83 -21.80 35.21
N MET A 260 -2.19 -20.54 35.00
CA MET A 260 -1.25 -19.45 34.76
C MET A 260 -1.70 -18.20 35.52
N GLU A 261 -0.80 -17.62 36.30
CA GLU A 261 -0.96 -16.27 36.88
C GLU A 261 -0.57 -15.18 35.88
N ALA A 262 -0.81 -13.91 36.21
CA ALA A 262 -0.47 -12.79 35.32
C ALA A 262 1.03 -12.77 34.95
N SER A 263 1.92 -13.05 35.91
CA SER A 263 3.37 -13.12 35.72
C SER A 263 3.78 -14.27 34.79
N ASP A 264 3.14 -15.43 34.91
CA ASP A 264 3.36 -16.58 34.02
C ASP A 264 2.95 -16.25 32.59
N CYS A 265 1.81 -15.57 32.43
CA CYS A 265 1.29 -15.12 31.14
C CYS A 265 2.22 -14.10 30.50
N GLU A 266 2.69 -13.11 31.27
CA GLU A 266 3.66 -12.12 30.80
C GLU A 266 4.97 -12.78 30.35
N ALA A 267 5.54 -13.67 31.16
CA ALA A 267 6.78 -14.37 30.82
C ALA A 267 6.61 -15.26 29.58
N TRP A 268 5.45 -15.93 29.44
CA TRP A 268 5.14 -16.74 28.27
C TRP A 268 5.02 -15.91 26.99
N LEU A 269 4.26 -14.81 27.01
CA LEU A 269 4.08 -13.94 25.86
C LEU A 269 5.39 -13.25 25.44
N ASN A 270 6.21 -12.82 26.41
CA ASN A 270 7.53 -12.25 26.11
C ASN A 270 8.49 -13.29 25.51
N ARG A 271 8.51 -14.54 26.00
CA ARG A 271 9.29 -15.63 25.40
C ARG A 271 8.83 -15.97 23.98
N TRP A 272 7.55 -15.77 23.67
CA TRP A 272 7.04 -15.98 22.32
C TRP A 272 7.41 -14.83 21.38
N ILE A 273 7.13 -13.58 21.75
CA ILE A 273 7.29 -12.43 20.85
C ILE A 273 8.76 -12.19 20.47
N ILE A 274 9.71 -12.52 21.35
CA ILE A 274 11.14 -12.33 21.11
C ILE A 274 11.64 -13.15 19.90
N ASN A 275 10.95 -14.23 19.52
CA ASN A 275 11.30 -15.03 18.33
C ASN A 275 11.08 -14.27 17.01
N TYR A 276 10.39 -13.13 17.04
CA TYR A 276 10.16 -12.26 15.89
C TYR A 276 10.91 -10.93 15.96
N VAL A 277 11.77 -10.78 16.98
CA VAL A 277 12.60 -9.61 17.21
C VAL A 277 14.02 -9.88 16.73
N ASN A 278 14.60 -8.94 16.00
CA ASN A 278 16.02 -8.96 15.69
C ASN A 278 16.68 -7.70 16.26
N GLY A 279 17.53 -7.88 17.28
CA GLY A 279 18.24 -6.77 17.91
C GLY A 279 19.45 -6.24 17.12
N ASN A 280 19.85 -6.92 16.04
CA ASN A 280 20.98 -6.49 15.22
C ASN A 280 20.56 -5.35 14.28
N GLN A 281 20.99 -4.13 14.57
CA GLN A 281 20.70 -2.95 13.77
C GLN A 281 21.29 -3.01 12.35
N ASP A 282 22.41 -3.72 12.20
CA ASP A 282 23.12 -3.91 10.93
C ASP A 282 22.55 -5.04 10.07
N ALA A 283 21.44 -5.65 10.51
CA ALA A 283 20.75 -6.67 9.72
C ALA A 283 20.38 -6.13 8.33
N GLY A 284 20.67 -6.92 7.31
CA GLY A 284 20.26 -6.64 5.94
C GLY A 284 18.73 -6.69 5.78
N GLN A 285 18.25 -6.21 4.64
CA GLN A 285 16.83 -6.05 4.36
C GLN A 285 16.05 -7.37 4.48
N ASP A 286 16.58 -8.48 3.95
CA ASP A 286 15.92 -9.81 4.03
C ASP A 286 15.73 -10.26 5.49
N MET A 287 16.72 -10.06 6.34
CA MET A 287 16.61 -10.38 7.77
C MET A 287 15.61 -9.48 8.49
N LYS A 288 15.58 -8.18 8.16
CA LYS A 288 14.59 -7.24 8.71
C LYS A 288 13.16 -7.55 8.23
N ALA A 289 12.99 -8.11 7.04
CA ALA A 289 11.70 -8.57 6.54
C ALA A 289 11.21 -9.85 7.24
N LYS A 290 12.11 -10.82 7.48
CA LYS A 290 11.82 -12.06 8.21
C LYS A 290 11.53 -11.84 9.70
N TYR A 291 12.19 -10.86 10.32
CA TYR A 291 12.02 -10.46 11.71
C TYR A 291 11.50 -9.01 11.77
N PRO A 292 10.17 -8.80 11.67
CA PRO A 292 9.59 -7.48 11.41
C PRO A 292 9.75 -6.49 12.57
N LEU A 293 10.12 -6.96 13.77
CA LEU A 293 10.28 -6.14 14.95
C LEU A 293 11.75 -5.90 15.27
N ALA A 294 12.09 -4.64 15.54
CA ALA A 294 13.37 -4.25 16.12
C ALA A 294 13.36 -4.47 17.64
N GLU A 295 12.24 -4.18 18.30
CA GLU A 295 12.03 -4.37 19.74
C GLU A 295 10.57 -4.76 20.02
N ALA A 296 10.34 -5.52 21.09
CA ALA A 296 9.00 -5.84 21.55
C ALA A 296 8.95 -6.05 23.07
N LYS A 297 7.83 -5.73 23.68
CA LYS A 297 7.54 -5.99 25.10
C LYS A 297 6.05 -6.26 25.28
N VAL A 298 5.70 -7.26 26.09
CA VAL A 298 4.30 -7.47 26.51
C VAL A 298 4.19 -7.24 28.01
N GLU A 299 3.18 -6.49 28.43
CA GLU A 299 2.81 -6.32 29.83
C GLU A 299 1.45 -6.97 30.08
N VAL A 300 1.31 -7.75 31.16
CA VAL A 300 0.06 -8.42 31.51
C VAL A 300 -0.39 -7.99 32.90
N ARG A 301 -1.65 -7.59 33.02
CA ARG A 301 -2.26 -7.18 34.29
C ARG A 301 -3.55 -7.94 34.53
N GLU A 302 -3.80 -8.28 35.79
CA GLU A 302 -5.09 -8.86 36.19
C GLU A 302 -6.22 -7.86 36.01
N ILE A 303 -7.40 -8.36 35.65
CA ILE A 303 -8.61 -7.55 35.59
C ILE A 303 -9.29 -7.60 36.96
N PRO A 304 -9.36 -6.48 37.71
CA PRO A 304 -9.98 -6.46 39.02
C PRO A 304 -11.41 -6.98 38.98
N GLY A 305 -11.75 -7.87 39.92
CA GLY A 305 -13.08 -8.48 40.01
C GLY A 305 -13.36 -9.61 39.02
N LYS A 306 -12.38 -10.04 38.21
CA LYS A 306 -12.50 -11.18 37.28
C LYS A 306 -11.32 -12.15 37.43
N PRO A 307 -11.39 -13.10 38.38
CA PRO A 307 -10.32 -14.09 38.57
C PRO A 307 -10.00 -14.86 37.28
N GLY A 308 -8.71 -15.07 37.00
CA GLY A 308 -8.23 -15.76 35.79
C GLY A 308 -8.41 -14.96 34.49
N SER A 309 -8.83 -13.68 34.57
CA SER A 309 -8.92 -12.79 33.41
C SER A 309 -7.80 -11.75 33.44
N TYR A 310 -7.11 -11.60 32.32
CA TYR A 310 -5.96 -10.72 32.19
C TYR A 310 -6.13 -9.75 31.01
N ASN A 311 -5.53 -8.57 31.13
CA ASN A 311 -5.36 -7.63 30.04
C ASN A 311 -3.88 -7.60 29.64
N ALA A 312 -3.60 -7.81 28.35
CA ALA A 312 -2.24 -7.80 27.81
C ALA A 312 -2.06 -6.58 26.90
N VAL A 313 -1.00 -5.82 27.12
CA VAL A 313 -0.58 -4.69 26.27
C VAL A 313 0.74 -5.05 25.61
N ALA A 314 0.72 -5.24 24.30
CA ALA A 314 1.91 -5.52 23.50
C ALA A 314 2.44 -4.24 22.85
N TRP A 315 3.66 -3.87 23.19
CA TRP A 315 4.43 -2.80 22.58
C TRP A 315 5.31 -3.40 21.49
N LEU A 316 5.07 -3.01 20.24
CA LEU A 316 5.75 -3.55 19.07
C LEU A 316 6.45 -2.41 18.33
N ARG A 317 7.78 -2.43 18.26
CA ARG A 317 8.57 -1.44 17.51
C ARG A 317 9.04 -2.10 16.20
N PRO A 318 8.45 -1.74 15.04
CA PRO A 318 8.87 -2.28 13.77
C PRO A 318 10.18 -1.65 13.28
N TRP A 319 10.80 -2.26 12.29
CA TRP A 319 11.84 -1.59 11.50
C TRP A 319 11.26 -0.43 10.72
N LEU A 320 11.82 0.77 10.91
CA LEU A 320 11.41 1.93 10.14
C LEU A 320 11.97 1.84 8.72
N GLN A 321 11.09 1.99 7.74
CA GLN A 321 11.45 2.13 6.33
C GLN A 321 11.67 3.61 5.98
N MET A 322 12.60 3.87 5.06
CA MET A 322 12.91 5.23 4.59
C MET A 322 11.70 5.80 3.82
N GLU A 323 11.32 7.05 4.13
CA GLU A 323 10.19 7.72 3.49
C GLU A 323 10.63 8.87 2.58
N GLU A 324 11.41 9.79 3.11
CA GLU A 324 11.81 11.02 2.42
C GLU A 324 13.23 11.41 2.84
N LEU A 325 13.97 12.03 1.92
CA LEU A 325 15.26 12.67 2.20
C LEU A 325 15.29 14.07 1.57
N THR A 326 15.17 15.10 2.41
CA THR A 326 15.39 16.47 1.97
C THR A 326 16.88 16.81 2.06
N THR A 327 17.52 17.09 0.92
CA THR A 327 18.96 17.41 0.87
C THR A 327 19.19 18.90 0.59
N SER A 328 20.09 19.53 1.35
CA SER A 328 20.61 20.86 1.02
C SER A 328 22.11 20.76 0.73
N LEU A 329 22.51 21.11 -0.50
CA LEU A 329 23.92 21.17 -0.89
C LEU A 329 24.47 22.57 -0.61
N ARG A 330 25.61 22.65 0.09
CA ARG A 330 26.30 23.91 0.37
C ARG A 330 27.74 23.82 -0.10
N MET A 331 28.09 24.68 -1.06
CA MET A 331 29.48 24.86 -1.47
C MET A 331 30.18 25.72 -0.42
N VAL A 332 31.17 25.16 0.25
CA VAL A 332 31.93 25.82 1.32
C VAL A 332 33.42 25.77 1.00
N ALA A 333 34.11 26.90 1.17
CA ALA A 333 35.57 26.97 0.97
C ALA A 333 36.35 26.15 2.02
N ARG A 334 35.73 25.89 3.19
CA ARG A 334 36.21 24.99 4.23
C ARG A 334 35.01 24.33 4.88
N ILE A 335 35.05 23.01 5.03
CA ILE A 335 33.99 22.26 5.72
C ILE A 335 33.92 22.79 7.17
N PRO A 336 32.74 23.24 7.64
CA PRO A 336 32.57 23.65 9.03
C PRO A 336 32.96 22.52 9.97
N ALA A 337 33.76 22.82 11.00
CA ALA A 337 33.95 21.87 12.09
C ALA A 337 32.62 21.76 12.85
N SER A 338 32.21 20.54 13.20
CA SER A 338 30.99 20.27 13.98
C SER A 338 31.02 21.07 15.28
N SER A 339 30.04 21.95 15.45
CA SER A 339 29.78 22.68 16.70
C SER A 339 29.04 21.83 17.71
#